data_AF-A0A2N9GRC0-F1
#
_entry.id   AF-A0A2N9GRC0-F1
#
_cell.length_a   1.000
_cell.length_b   1.000
_cell.length_c   1.000
_cell.angle_alpha   90.00
_cell.angle_beta   90.00
_cell.angle_gamma   90.00
#
_symmetry.space_group_name_H-M   'P 1'
#
loop_
_entity.id
_entity.type
_entity.pdbx_description
1 polymer ?
#
loop_
_entity_poly.entity_id
_entity_poly.type
_entity_poly.pdbx_seq_one_letter_code
_entity_poly.pdbx_strand_id
1 'polypeptide(L)'
;MIILSGYGHFFSLLHLFLLKRLPPRTKFEFPALSPIMMEGNIVKWLKKEGDKVSPGEVLFEIETDKATFELECMEECYLAMIIHGNGSKKVKVGENESMVS
;
A
#
# COMPACT_ATOMS: atom_id res chain seq x y z
N MET A 1 31.14 25.85 31.66
CA MET A 1 29.80 25.59 31.09
C MET A 1 29.63 26.46 29.87
N ILE A 2 29.94 25.99 28.64
CA ILE A 2 29.17 26.12 27.38
C ILE A 2 29.89 25.26 26.30
N ILE A 3 29.49 24.01 26.09
CA ILE A 3 29.84 23.23 24.88
C ILE A 3 28.62 22.42 24.44
N LEU A 4 27.56 23.10 24.01
CA LEU A 4 26.36 22.47 23.45
C LEU A 4 25.80 23.35 22.32
N SER A 5 26.53 23.48 21.21
CA SER A 5 26.01 24.15 19.99
C SER A 5 26.29 23.39 18.69
N GLY A 6 26.96 22.22 18.73
CA GLY A 6 27.41 21.50 17.53
C GLY A 6 26.54 20.31 17.09
N TYR A 7 25.70 19.75 17.97
CA TYR A 7 25.03 18.48 17.70
C TYR A 7 23.74 18.59 16.85
N GLY A 8 23.15 19.78 16.72
CA GLY A 8 21.90 19.96 15.96
C GLY A 8 22.08 19.74 14.44
N HIS A 9 23.21 20.14 13.88
CA HIS A 9 23.47 20.02 12.44
C HIS A 9 23.86 18.59 12.03
N PHE A 10 24.58 17.87 12.88
CA PHE A 10 25.00 16.49 12.63
C PHE A 10 23.85 15.49 12.79
N PHE A 11 22.96 15.72 13.77
CA PHE A 11 21.76 14.90 13.94
C PHE A 11 20.79 15.09 12.77
N SER A 12 20.64 16.32 12.26
CA SER A 12 19.81 16.62 11.10
C SER A 12 20.31 15.93 9.81
N LEU A 13 21.62 15.92 9.56
CA LEU A 13 22.19 15.22 8.40
C LEU A 13 22.06 13.69 8.52
N LEU A 14 22.27 13.12 9.70
CA LEU A 14 22.08 11.68 9.93
C LEU A 14 20.60 11.28 9.76
N HIS A 15 19.69 12.12 10.24
CA HIS A 15 18.24 11.94 10.07
C HIS A 15 17.82 12.02 8.60
N LEU A 16 18.29 13.02 7.85
CA LEU A 16 18.06 13.11 6.39
C LEU A 16 18.67 11.93 5.62
N PHE A 17 19.82 11.43 6.07
CA PHE A 17 20.49 10.28 5.47
C PHE A 17 19.72 8.98 5.70
N LEU A 18 19.10 8.81 6.88
CA LEU A 18 18.25 7.66 7.19
C LEU A 18 16.93 7.70 6.40
N LEU A 19 16.32 8.87 6.22
CA LEU A 19 15.08 9.01 5.45
C LEU A 19 15.27 8.72 3.96
N LYS A 20 16.44 9.00 3.38
CA LYS A 20 16.76 8.69 1.98
C LYS A 20 17.02 7.21 1.68
N ARG A 21 17.15 6.37 2.72
CA ARG A 21 17.41 4.92 2.57
C ARG A 21 16.16 4.04 2.69
N LEU A 22 14.97 4.64 2.82
CA LEU A 22 13.75 3.86 2.80
C LEU A 22 13.60 3.19 1.43
N PRO A 23 13.22 1.89 1.37
CA PRO A 23 12.92 1.25 0.11
C PRO A 23 11.81 2.02 -0.61
N PRO A 24 11.84 2.09 -1.96
CA PRO A 24 10.79 2.75 -2.72
C PRO A 24 9.45 2.09 -2.41
N ARG A 25 8.51 2.86 -1.85
CA ARG A 25 7.13 2.40 -1.66
C ARG A 25 6.34 2.73 -2.91
N THR A 26 5.93 1.72 -3.64
CA THR A 26 5.00 1.86 -4.75
C THR A 26 3.59 1.93 -4.19
N LYS A 27 2.80 2.89 -4.67
CA LYS A 27 1.39 2.97 -4.30
C LYS A 27 0.64 1.98 -5.16
N PHE A 28 -0.18 1.15 -4.52
CA PHE A 28 -1.10 0.29 -5.22
C PHE A 28 -2.45 1.01 -5.30
N GLU A 29 -2.87 1.30 -6.51
CA GLU A 29 -4.13 1.98 -6.79
C GLU A 29 -5.23 0.94 -7.05
N PHE A 30 -6.47 1.26 -6.65
CA PHE A 30 -7.61 0.40 -6.92
C PHE A 30 -7.82 0.24 -8.44
N PRO A 31 -7.67 -0.96 -9.01
CA PRO A 31 -7.73 -1.14 -10.45
C PRO A 31 -9.18 -1.18 -10.95
N ALA A 32 -9.37 -0.71 -12.19
CA ALA A 32 -10.64 -0.88 -12.89
C ALA A 32 -10.78 -2.32 -13.38
N LEU A 33 -11.65 -3.11 -12.76
CA LEU A 33 -11.93 -4.49 -13.18
C LEU A 33 -12.99 -4.57 -14.29
N SER A 34 -13.59 -3.43 -14.65
CA SER A 34 -14.54 -3.31 -15.75
C SER A 34 -14.47 -1.91 -16.37
N PRO A 35 -14.68 -1.73 -17.69
CA PRO A 35 -14.62 -0.42 -18.35
C PRO A 35 -15.64 0.60 -17.84
N ILE A 36 -16.68 0.16 -17.12
CA ILE A 36 -17.71 1.03 -16.51
C ILE A 36 -17.59 1.12 -14.98
N MET A 37 -16.58 0.48 -14.38
CA MET A 37 -16.41 0.45 -12.93
C MET A 37 -15.83 1.78 -12.45
N MET A 38 -16.59 2.49 -11.61
CA MET A 38 -16.13 3.72 -10.96
C MET A 38 -15.78 3.50 -9.49
N GLU A 39 -16.46 2.56 -8.82
CA GLU A 39 -16.27 2.23 -7.42
C GLU A 39 -16.46 0.73 -7.18
N GLY A 40 -15.88 0.24 -6.08
CA GLY A 40 -16.04 -1.13 -5.59
C GLY A 40 -15.92 -1.21 -4.07
N ASN A 41 -16.16 -2.41 -3.52
CA ASN A 41 -16.08 -2.66 -2.09
C ASN A 41 -15.02 -3.73 -1.81
N ILE A 42 -14.18 -3.51 -0.83
CA ILE A 42 -13.22 -4.53 -0.37
C ILE A 42 -13.95 -5.47 0.58
N VAL A 43 -14.14 -6.71 0.17
CA VAL A 43 -14.77 -7.75 0.98
C VAL A 43 -13.82 -8.17 2.09
N LYS A 44 -12.64 -8.67 1.69
CA LYS A 44 -11.63 -9.15 2.62
C LYS A 44 -10.23 -9.12 2.02
N TRP A 45 -9.26 -8.81 2.87
CA TRP A 45 -7.85 -9.04 2.60
C TRP A 45 -7.47 -10.47 2.96
N LEU A 46 -6.77 -11.14 2.06
CA LEU A 46 -6.19 -12.48 2.25
C LEU A 46 -4.74 -12.41 2.73
N LYS A 47 -4.10 -11.24 2.54
CA LYS A 47 -2.73 -10.92 2.94
C LYS A 47 -2.70 -9.84 4.02
N LYS A 48 -1.64 -9.84 4.83
CA LYS A 48 -1.42 -8.88 5.91
C LYS A 48 -0.21 -8.00 5.63
N GLU A 49 -0.15 -6.87 6.31
CA GLU A 49 1.02 -6.00 6.27
C GLU A 49 2.29 -6.75 6.69
N GLY A 50 3.35 -6.61 5.91
CA GLY A 50 4.61 -7.35 6.03
C GLY A 50 4.64 -8.67 5.27
N ASP A 51 3.50 -9.18 4.76
CA ASP A 51 3.49 -10.44 4.03
C ASP A 51 4.15 -10.31 2.66
N LYS A 52 4.88 -11.37 2.31
CA LYS A 52 5.36 -11.60 0.95
C LYS A 52 4.21 -12.11 0.08
N VAL A 53 4.09 -11.55 -1.11
CA VAL A 53 3.10 -11.96 -2.11
C VAL A 53 3.82 -12.37 -3.38
N SER A 54 3.56 -13.59 -3.82
CA SER A 54 4.11 -14.15 -5.05
C SER A 54 3.17 -13.86 -6.23
N PRO A 55 3.69 -13.83 -7.48
CA PRO A 55 2.84 -13.73 -8.65
C PRO A 55 1.83 -14.88 -8.71
N GLY A 56 0.56 -14.56 -8.96
CA GLY A 56 -0.57 -15.49 -8.96
C GLY A 56 -1.23 -15.70 -7.58
N GLU A 57 -0.73 -15.07 -6.52
CA GLU A 57 -1.41 -15.10 -5.22
C GLU A 57 -2.47 -14.00 -5.12
N VAL A 58 -3.63 -14.35 -4.54
CA VAL A 58 -4.72 -13.40 -4.31
C VAL A 58 -4.41 -12.51 -3.11
N LEU A 59 -4.49 -11.20 -3.31
CA LEU A 59 -4.28 -10.15 -2.31
C LEU A 59 -5.55 -9.89 -1.50
N PHE A 60 -6.64 -9.59 -2.19
CA PHE A 60 -7.93 -9.26 -1.60
C PHE A 60 -9.09 -9.48 -2.57
N GLU A 61 -10.29 -9.61 -2.02
CA GLU A 61 -11.54 -9.75 -2.75
C GLU A 61 -12.25 -8.41 -2.88
N ILE A 62 -12.69 -8.11 -4.09
CA ILE A 62 -13.45 -6.91 -4.45
C ILE A 62 -14.85 -7.33 -4.86
N GLU A 63 -15.85 -6.77 -4.23
CA GLU A 63 -17.24 -6.91 -4.62
C GLU A 63 -17.75 -5.63 -5.27
N THR A 64 -18.37 -5.80 -6.42
CA THR A 64 -19.06 -4.74 -7.17
C THR A 64 -20.54 -5.08 -7.29
N ASP A 65 -21.35 -4.13 -7.76
CA ASP A 65 -22.79 -4.34 -8.00
C ASP A 65 -23.10 -5.51 -8.95
N LYS A 66 -22.16 -5.89 -9.81
CA LYS A 66 -22.36 -6.92 -10.83
C LYS A 66 -21.66 -8.25 -10.55
N ALA A 67 -20.53 -8.22 -9.86
CA ALA A 67 -19.68 -9.39 -9.68
C ALA A 67 -18.67 -9.20 -8.54
N THR A 68 -18.17 -10.33 -8.05
CA THR A 68 -17.03 -10.41 -7.13
C THR A 68 -15.79 -10.81 -7.92
N PHE A 69 -14.69 -10.12 -7.66
CA PHE A 69 -13.40 -10.32 -8.31
C PHE A 69 -12.32 -10.56 -7.27
N GLU A 70 -11.38 -11.43 -7.61
CA GLU A 70 -10.20 -11.71 -6.80
C GLU A 70 -9.01 -10.98 -7.42
N LEU A 71 -8.38 -10.11 -6.65
CA LEU A 71 -7.21 -9.38 -7.13
C LEU A 71 -5.95 -10.21 -6.90
N GLU A 72 -5.35 -10.68 -7.98
CA GLU A 72 -4.09 -11.42 -7.95
C GLU A 72 -2.89 -10.50 -8.13
N CYS A 73 -1.78 -10.83 -7.47
CA CYS A 73 -0.53 -10.15 -7.66
C CYS A 73 0.11 -10.61 -8.99
N MET A 74 0.55 -9.67 -9.83
CA MET A 74 1.21 -10.00 -11.10
C MET A 74 2.72 -10.15 -10.96
N GLU A 75 3.30 -9.57 -9.91
CA GLU A 75 4.73 -9.54 -9.65
C GLU A 75 5.01 -9.94 -8.19
N GLU A 76 6.25 -10.22 -7.85
CA GLU A 76 6.63 -10.46 -6.47
C GLU A 76 6.71 -9.12 -5.71
N CYS A 77 5.93 -8.97 -4.64
CA CYS A 77 5.94 -7.75 -3.82
C CYS A 77 5.74 -8.04 -2.33
N TYR A 78 6.04 -7.05 -1.49
CA TYR A 78 5.72 -7.08 -0.08
C TYR A 78 4.60 -6.09 0.23
N LEU A 79 3.57 -6.54 0.94
CA LEU A 79 2.48 -5.65 1.36
C LEU A 79 2.99 -4.76 2.50
N ALA A 80 3.26 -3.48 2.25
CA ALA A 80 3.86 -2.62 3.27
C ALA A 80 2.81 -2.10 4.27
N MET A 81 1.66 -1.65 3.77
CA MET A 81 0.59 -1.08 4.59
C MET A 81 -0.75 -1.12 3.87
N ILE A 82 -1.83 -1.42 4.58
CA ILE A 82 -3.20 -1.42 4.09
C ILE A 82 -3.86 -0.10 4.53
N ILE A 83 -4.31 0.71 3.57
CA ILE A 83 -4.99 1.99 3.86
C ILE A 83 -6.48 1.73 4.12
N HIS A 84 -7.09 0.90 3.27
CA HIS A 84 -8.49 0.50 3.38
C HIS A 84 -8.62 -0.96 3.82
N GLY A 85 -9.05 -1.16 5.06
CA GLY A 85 -9.21 -2.49 5.64
C GLY A 85 -10.38 -3.29 5.08
N ASN A 86 -10.60 -4.48 5.63
CA ASN A 86 -11.70 -5.37 5.27
C ASN A 86 -13.07 -4.66 5.48
N GLY A 87 -13.99 -4.85 4.53
CA GLY A 87 -15.32 -4.25 4.58
C GLY A 87 -15.39 -2.78 4.15
N SER A 88 -14.31 -2.23 3.59
CA SER A 88 -14.30 -0.86 3.04
C SER A 88 -15.27 -0.75 1.85
N LYS A 89 -16.16 0.24 1.89
CA LYS A 89 -17.21 0.44 0.88
C LYS A 89 -16.98 1.70 0.05
N LYS A 90 -17.40 1.66 -1.21
CA LYS A 90 -17.32 2.79 -2.16
C LYS A 90 -15.89 3.31 -2.38
N VAL A 91 -14.95 2.38 -2.48
CA VAL A 91 -13.57 2.67 -2.89
C VAL A 91 -13.58 3.05 -4.36
N LYS A 92 -13.00 4.19 -4.74
CA LYS A 92 -12.95 4.63 -6.13
C LYS A 92 -11.78 4.02 -6.89
N VAL A 93 -11.99 3.79 -8.18
CA VAL A 93 -10.89 3.43 -9.09
C VAL A 93 -9.85 4.53 -9.12
N GLY A 94 -8.57 4.14 -9.01
CA GLY A 94 -7.43 5.07 -8.93
C GLY A 94 -7.19 5.65 -7.53
N GLU A 95 -7.99 5.28 -6.53
CA GLU A 95 -7.72 5.66 -5.14
C GLU A 95 -6.62 4.77 -4.55
N ASN A 96 -5.84 5.31 -3.60
CA ASN A 96 -4.71 4.60 -3.01
C ASN A 96 -5.21 3.62 -1.96
N GLU A 97 -5.10 2.32 -2.23
CA GLU A 97 -5.63 1.27 -1.36
C GLU A 97 -4.59 0.65 -0.45
N SER A 98 -3.36 0.56 -0.94
CA SER A 98 -2.25 0.02 -0.17
C SER A 98 -0.91 0.57 -0.66
N MET A 99 0.09 0.47 0.20
CA MET A 99 1.48 0.65 -0.17
C MET A 99 2.11 -0.72 -0.32
N VAL A 100 2.74 -0.97 -1.46
CA VAL A 100 3.53 -2.18 -1.74
C VAL A 100 5.00 -1.78 -1.89
N SER A 101 5.91 -2.65 -1.46
CA SER A 101 7.36 -2.44 -1.55
C SER A 101 8.04 -3.53 -2.35
#